data_AF-A0A917EYU0-F1
#
_entry.id   AF-A0A917EYU0-F1
#
_cell.length_a   1.000
_cell.length_b   1.000
_cell.length_c   1.000
_cell.angle_alpha   90.00
_cell.angle_beta   90.00
_cell.angle_gamma   90.00
#
_symmetry.space_group_name_H-M   'P 1'
#
loop_
_entity.id
_entity.type
_entity.pdbx_description
1 polymer ?
#
loop_
_entity_poly.entity_id
_entity_poly.type
_entity_poly.pdbx_seq_one_letter_code
_entity_poly.pdbx_strand_id
1 'polypeptide(L)'
;MIVERLCPRCGTAMNEVVPRPAGRPRRWCSARCRRAASEERRAAAAGAIGKEFVPVELSLEEHVRIVLDSPKGCRRVLRGIRERTKAGLLTDARWDGVKGEIDRIRFDPVPRPRWADR
;
A
#
# COMPACT_ATOMS: atom_id res chain seq x y z
N MET A 1 -29.20 11.46 -33.01
CA MET A 1 -29.27 12.41 -31.88
C MET A 1 -28.37 11.88 -30.76
N ILE A 2 -27.54 12.71 -30.12
CA ILE A 2 -26.73 12.29 -28.96
C ILE A 2 -27.45 12.77 -27.70
N VAL A 3 -27.72 11.85 -26.78
CA VAL A 3 -28.31 12.16 -25.48
C VAL A 3 -27.24 12.00 -24.41
N GLU A 4 -27.12 13.01 -23.55
CA GLU A 4 -26.20 13.00 -22.42
C GLU A 4 -26.83 12.31 -21.20
N ARG A 5 -26.06 11.45 -20.54
CA ARG A 5 -26.43 10.79 -19.29
C ARG A 5 -25.27 10.83 -18.31
N LEU A 6 -25.56 11.08 -17.03
CA LEU A 6 -24.51 11.10 -16.01
C LEU A 6 -24.23 9.71 -15.45
N CYS A 7 -22.95 9.42 -15.18
CA CYS A 7 -22.55 8.20 -14.51
C CYS A 7 -23.10 8.19 -13.07
N PRO A 8 -23.88 7.18 -12.66
CA PRO A 8 -24.48 7.14 -11.31
C PRO A 8 -23.48 7.14 -10.16
N ARG A 9 -22.20 6.84 -10.44
CA ARG A 9 -21.13 6.77 -9.44
C ARG A 9 -20.33 8.06 -9.33
N CYS A 10 -19.82 8.55 -10.47
CA CYS A 10 -18.85 9.66 -10.49
C CYS A 10 -19.38 10.94 -11.15
N GLY A 11 -20.64 10.96 -11.59
CA GLY A 11 -21.24 12.13 -12.22
C GLY A 11 -20.73 12.46 -13.63
N THR A 12 -19.73 11.74 -14.16
CA THR A 12 -19.19 12.02 -15.50
C THR A 12 -20.25 11.83 -16.59
N ALA A 13 -20.31 12.80 -17.51
CA ALA A 13 -21.12 12.76 -18.71
C ALA A 13 -20.81 11.54 -19.60
N MET A 14 -21.86 10.91 -20.11
CA MET A 14 -21.81 9.81 -21.05
C MET A 14 -22.73 10.16 -22.22
N ASN A 15 -22.13 10.19 -23.41
CA ASN A 15 -22.86 10.43 -24.64
C ASN A 15 -23.39 9.10 -25.18
N GLU A 16 -24.69 9.05 -25.46
CA GLU A 16 -25.33 7.89 -26.03
C GLU A 16 -25.97 8.24 -27.38
N VAL A 17 -25.65 7.47 -28.41
CA VAL A 17 -26.16 7.66 -29.76
C VAL A 17 -27.57 7.07 -29.88
N VAL A 18 -28.49 7.85 -30.44
CA VAL A 18 -29.87 7.47 -30.77
C VAL A 18 -30.06 7.53 -32.29
N PRO A 19 -30.63 6.48 -32.93
CA PRO A 19 -31.22 5.27 -32.33
C PRO A 19 -30.18 4.31 -31.76
N ARG A 20 -30.53 3.62 -30.67
CA ARG A 20 -29.60 2.71 -29.98
C ARG A 20 -29.37 1.44 -30.82
N PRO A 21 -28.12 0.99 -30.95
CA PRO A 21 -27.85 -0.37 -31.44
C PRO A 21 -28.43 -1.41 -30.47
N ALA A 22 -28.72 -2.61 -30.97
CA ALA A 22 -29.28 -3.70 -30.17
C ALA A 22 -28.38 -4.02 -28.96
N GLY A 23 -28.98 -4.12 -27.77
CA GLY A 23 -28.28 -4.49 -26.54
C GLY A 23 -28.69 -3.67 -25.31
N ARG A 24 -28.04 -3.98 -24.18
CA ARG A 24 -28.29 -3.27 -22.90
C ARG A 24 -27.59 -1.90 -22.91
N PRO A 25 -28.28 -0.82 -22.53
CA PRO A 25 -27.67 0.51 -22.39
C PRO A 25 -26.48 0.53 -21.43
N ARG A 26 -25.50 1.38 -21.74
CA ARG A 26 -24.30 1.55 -20.92
C ARG A 26 -24.63 2.37 -19.66
N ARG A 27 -24.67 1.70 -18.51
CA ARG A 27 -24.94 2.35 -17.20
C ARG A 27 -23.75 3.11 -16.61
N TRP A 28 -22.52 2.77 -16.99
CA TRP A 28 -21.30 3.25 -16.33
C TRP A 28 -20.32 3.87 -17.32
N CYS A 29 -19.69 4.99 -16.95
CA CYS A 29 -18.73 5.68 -17.82
C CYS A 29 -17.45 4.88 -18.08
N SER A 30 -17.17 3.86 -17.27
CA SER A 30 -15.99 2.99 -17.39
C SER A 30 -16.18 1.66 -16.66
N ALA A 31 -15.33 0.67 -16.98
CA ALA A 31 -15.24 -0.58 -16.21
C ALA A 31 -14.77 -0.35 -14.77
N ARG A 32 -14.04 0.74 -14.50
CA ARG A 32 -13.62 1.15 -13.15
C ARG A 32 -14.83 1.56 -12.30
N CYS A 33 -15.69 2.45 -12.79
CA CYS A 33 -16.90 2.85 -12.07
C CYS A 33 -17.88 1.68 -11.87
N ARG A 34 -17.98 0.77 -12.84
CA ARG A 34 -18.76 -0.47 -12.69
C ARG A 34 -18.25 -1.36 -11.55
N ARG A 35 -16.94 -1.58 -11.47
CA ARG A 35 -16.31 -2.39 -10.41
C ARG A 35 -16.44 -1.73 -9.04
N ALA A 36 -16.14 -0.44 -8.95
CA ALA A 36 -16.29 0.33 -7.72
C ALA A 36 -17.74 0.29 -7.19
N ALA A 37 -18.75 0.51 -8.03
CA ALA A 37 -20.14 0.41 -7.62
C ALA A 37 -20.59 -1.01 -7.22
N SER A 38 -19.89 -2.06 -7.70
CA SER A 38 -20.11 -3.44 -7.25
C SER A 38 -19.50 -3.68 -5.88
N GLU A 39 -18.30 -3.14 -5.65
CA GLU A 39 -17.60 -3.20 -4.36
C GLU A 39 -18.32 -2.39 -3.28
N GLU A 40 -18.76 -1.17 -3.59
CA GLU A 40 -19.55 -0.32 -2.69
C GLU A 40 -20.84 -1.05 -2.26
N ARG A 41 -21.54 -1.72 -3.18
CA ARG A 41 -22.73 -2.54 -2.84
C ARG A 41 -22.39 -3.76 -2.00
N ARG A 42 -21.30 -4.46 -2.30
CA ARG A 42 -20.84 -5.61 -1.49
C ARG A 42 -20.43 -5.17 -0.08
N ALA A 43 -19.73 -4.04 0.03
CA ALA A 43 -19.33 -3.45 1.30
C ALA A 43 -20.56 -3.05 2.12
N ALA A 44 -21.54 -2.36 1.51
CA ALA A 44 -22.79 -2.03 2.17
C ALA A 44 -23.57 -3.27 2.62
N ALA A 45 -23.63 -4.32 1.79
CA ALA A 45 -24.26 -5.60 2.17
C ALA A 45 -23.52 -6.31 3.33
N ALA A 46 -22.21 -6.11 3.44
CA ALA A 46 -21.40 -6.57 4.56
C ALA A 46 -21.44 -5.64 5.79
N GLY A 47 -22.28 -4.60 5.78
CA GLY A 47 -22.45 -3.67 6.90
C GLY A 47 -21.41 -2.54 6.97
N ALA A 48 -20.56 -2.37 5.96
CA ALA A 48 -19.61 -1.26 5.92
C ALA A 48 -20.32 0.02 5.44
N ILE A 49 -20.65 0.91 6.39
CA ILE A 49 -21.37 2.18 6.15
C ILE A 49 -20.40 3.37 6.01
N GLY A 50 -19.13 3.20 6.38
CA GLY A 50 -18.09 4.21 6.26
C GLY A 50 -16.70 3.63 6.51
N LYS A 51 -15.66 4.45 6.33
CA LYS A 51 -14.30 4.14 6.80
C LYS A 51 -14.03 5.04 8.00
N GLU A 52 -13.95 4.44 9.17
CA GLU A 52 -13.47 5.12 10.36
C GLU A 52 -11.98 4.83 10.53
N PHE A 53 -11.18 5.87 10.70
CA PHE A 53 -9.79 5.72 11.10
C PHE A 53 -9.76 5.70 12.62
N VAL A 54 -9.68 4.50 13.19
CA VAL A 54 -9.49 4.34 14.62
C VAL A 54 -7.99 4.40 14.89
N PRO A 55 -7.48 5.40 15.63
CA PRO A 55 -6.09 5.40 16.08
C PRO A 55 -5.90 4.21 17.01
N VAL A 56 -4.95 3.33 16.69
CA VAL A 56 -4.53 2.24 17.56
C VAL A 56 -3.22 2.65 18.19
N GLU A 57 -3.20 2.78 19.51
CA GLU A 57 -1.96 2.90 20.25
C GLU A 57 -1.27 1.54 20.25
N LEU A 58 -0.05 1.50 19.72
CA LEU A 58 0.77 0.30 19.66
C LEU A 58 2.03 0.52 20.49
N SER A 59 2.44 -0.50 21.24
CA SER A 59 3.73 -0.51 21.90
C SER A 59 4.88 -0.45 20.88
N LEU A 60 6.09 -0.11 21.34
CA LEU A 60 7.27 -0.11 20.47
C LEU A 60 7.55 -1.52 19.90
N GLU A 61 7.39 -2.57 20.70
CA GLU A 61 7.62 -3.95 20.28
C GLU A 61 6.65 -4.37 19.17
N GLU A 62 5.39 -3.97 19.27
CA GLU A 62 4.41 -4.24 18.22
C GLU A 62 4.73 -3.51 16.92
N HIS A 63 5.19 -2.26 17.00
CA HIS A 63 5.67 -1.54 15.81
C HIS A 63 6.85 -2.27 15.16
N VAL A 64 7.81 -2.74 15.94
CA VAL A 64 8.96 -3.51 15.44
C VAL A 64 8.49 -4.79 14.76
N ARG A 65 7.60 -5.56 15.40
CA ARG A 65 7.04 -6.79 14.84
C ARG A 65 6.34 -6.54 13.50
N ILE A 66 5.46 -5.54 13.42
CA ILE A 66 4.75 -5.17 12.18
C ILE A 66 5.73 -4.82 11.05
N VAL A 67 6.81 -4.10 11.36
CA VAL A 67 7.84 -3.76 10.39
C VAL A 67 8.57 -5.01 9.92
N LEU A 68 8.99 -5.88 10.83
CA LEU A 68 9.72 -7.11 10.54
C LEU A 68 8.89 -8.11 9.72
N ASP A 69 7.57 -8.17 9.94
CA ASP A 69 6.63 -9.01 9.18
C ASP A 69 6.40 -8.50 7.75
N SER A 70 6.87 -7.30 7.40
CA SER A 70 6.68 -6.67 6.10
C SER A 70 8.00 -6.44 5.34
N PRO A 71 8.27 -7.20 4.25
CA PRO A 71 9.47 -6.97 3.43
C PRO A 71 9.61 -5.53 2.91
N LYS A 72 8.47 -4.86 2.63
CA LYS A 72 8.43 -3.45 2.22
C LYS A 72 8.74 -2.51 3.40
N GLY A 73 8.28 -2.86 4.60
CA GLY A 73 8.60 -2.16 5.85
C GLY A 73 10.10 -2.18 6.12
N CYS A 74 10.70 -3.37 6.17
CA CYS A 74 12.14 -3.57 6.32
C CYS A 74 12.95 -2.75 5.31
N ARG A 75 12.60 -2.85 4.00
CA ARG A 75 13.30 -2.08 2.96
C ARG A 75 13.22 -0.58 3.18
N ARG A 76 12.07 -0.06 3.62
CA ARG A 76 11.88 1.37 3.90
C ARG A 76 12.71 1.82 5.09
N VAL A 77 12.75 1.05 6.17
CA VAL A 77 13.57 1.35 7.35
C VAL A 77 15.05 1.39 6.98
N LEU A 78 15.56 0.35 6.30
CA LEU A 78 16.96 0.29 5.86
C LEU A 78 17.34 1.46 4.95
N ARG A 79 16.44 1.85 4.02
CA ARG A 79 16.64 3.02 3.16
C ARG A 79 16.72 4.32 3.98
N GLY A 80 15.81 4.50 4.93
CA GLY A 80 15.78 5.68 5.79
C GLY A 80 16.98 5.78 6.74
N ILE A 81 17.52 4.64 7.20
CA ILE A 81 18.77 4.60 7.96
C ILE A 81 19.92 5.05 7.07
N ARG A 82 20.06 4.46 5.87
CA ARG A 82 21.12 4.83 4.92
C ARG A 82 21.11 6.31 4.54
N GLU A 83 19.92 6.88 4.35
CA GLU A 83 19.76 8.32 4.04
C GLU A 83 20.23 9.19 5.21
N ARG A 84 19.90 8.82 6.45
CA ARG A 84 20.42 9.51 7.65
C ARG A 84 21.92 9.38 7.80
N THR A 85 22.49 8.21 7.49
CA THR A 85 23.95 8.00 7.48
C THR A 85 24.61 8.95 6.49
N LYS A 86 24.11 9.02 5.24
CA LYS A 86 24.63 9.91 4.21
C LYS A 86 24.54 11.39 4.60
N ALA A 87 23.49 11.76 5.32
CA ALA A 87 23.28 13.11 5.81
C ALA A 87 24.09 13.44 7.09
N GLY A 88 24.87 12.50 7.63
CA GLY A 88 25.62 12.71 8.87
C GLY A 88 24.74 12.82 10.12
N LEU A 89 23.47 12.42 10.04
CA LEU A 89 22.49 12.55 11.14
C LEU A 89 22.58 11.46 12.20
N LEU A 90 23.44 10.46 12.00
CA LEU A 90 23.70 9.39 12.95
C LEU A 90 24.89 9.69 13.87
N THR A 91 25.44 10.91 13.89
CA THR A 91 26.62 11.25 14.69
C THR A 91 26.35 11.34 16.19
N ASP A 92 25.11 11.61 16.57
CA ASP A 92 24.65 11.71 17.96
C ASP A 92 24.69 10.35 18.68
N ALA A 93 25.11 10.35 19.95
CA ALA A 93 25.32 9.18 20.80
C ALA A 93 24.09 8.27 20.91
N ARG A 94 22.86 8.83 20.78
CA ARG A 94 21.63 8.02 20.75
C ARG A 94 21.59 7.02 19.59
N TRP A 95 22.41 7.21 18.55
CA TRP A 95 22.49 6.34 17.38
C TRP A 95 23.62 5.31 17.46
N ASP A 96 24.41 5.28 18.51
CA ASP A 96 25.56 4.37 18.60
C ASP A 96 25.14 2.90 18.61
N GLY A 97 24.02 2.57 19.25
CA GLY A 97 23.42 1.23 19.16
C GLY A 97 23.06 0.85 17.72
N VAL A 98 22.49 1.78 16.96
CA VAL A 98 22.14 1.55 15.55
C VAL A 98 23.38 1.37 14.68
N LYS A 99 24.46 2.14 14.91
CA LYS A 99 25.74 1.92 14.22
C LYS A 99 26.29 0.53 14.53
N GLY A 100 26.29 0.14 15.80
CA GLY A 100 26.73 -1.18 16.24
C GLY A 100 26.00 -2.32 15.53
N GLU A 101 24.67 -2.24 15.39
CA GLU A 101 23.91 -3.26 14.64
C GLU A 101 24.21 -3.25 13.14
N ILE A 102 24.38 -2.08 12.52
CA ILE A 102 24.76 -2.00 11.10
C ILE A 102 26.11 -2.67 10.87
N ASP A 103 27.07 -2.44 11.77
CA ASP A 103 28.39 -3.05 11.67
C ASP A 103 28.30 -4.57 11.86
N ARG A 104 27.53 -5.06 12.84
CA ARG A 104 27.28 -6.51 12.98
C ARG A 104 26.70 -7.13 11.71
N ILE A 105 25.68 -6.51 11.09
CA ILE A 105 25.10 -7.01 9.84
C ILE A 105 26.14 -7.06 8.70
N ARG A 106 27.06 -6.09 8.65
CA ARG A 106 28.14 -6.06 7.64
C ARG A 106 29.19 -7.13 7.88
N PHE A 107 29.46 -7.46 9.14
CA PHE A 107 30.54 -8.33 9.55
C PHE A 107 30.09 -9.75 9.93
N ASP A 108 28.80 -10.04 9.95
CA ASP A 108 28.30 -11.37 10.29
C ASP A 108 28.73 -12.36 9.19
N PRO A 109 29.67 -13.28 9.47
CA PRO A 109 30.07 -14.26 8.49
C PRO A 109 28.89 -15.22 8.34
N VAL A 110 28.24 -15.19 7.16
CA VAL A 110 27.28 -16.24 6.81
C VAL A 110 27.98 -17.58 7.04
N PRO A 111 27.48 -18.46 7.92
CA PRO A 111 28.09 -19.77 8.12
C PRO A 111 28.11 -20.45 6.76
N ARG A 112 29.32 -20.71 6.23
CA ARG A 112 29.43 -21.49 4.99
C ARG A 112 28.78 -22.84 5.28
N PRO A 113 27.78 -23.26 4.48
CA PRO A 113 27.23 -24.59 4.66
C PRO A 113 28.36 -25.60 4.50
N ARG A 114 28.46 -26.59 5.41
CA ARG A 114 29.51 -27.63 5.39
C ARG A 114 29.62 -28.42 4.07
N TRP A 115 28.65 -28.31 3.18
CA TRP A 115 28.67 -28.93 1.85
C TRP A 115 29.41 -28.10 0.78
N ALA A 116 29.77 -26.85 1.08
CA ALA A 116 30.50 -25.98 0.15
C ALA A 116 32.03 -26.24 0.10
N ASP A 117 32.52 -27.16 0.92
CA ASP A 117 33.95 -27.54 1.01
C ASP A 117 34.22 -28.95 0.40
N ARG A 118 33.33 -29.46 -0.45
CA ARG A 118 33.51 -30.71 -1.22
C ARG A 118 33.69 -30.46 -2.70
#